data_AF-A0A231HMF7-F1
#
_entry.id   AF-A0A231HMF7-F1
#
_cell.length_a   1.000
_cell.length_b   1.000
_cell.length_c   1.000
_cell.angle_alpha   90.00
_cell.angle_beta   90.00
_cell.angle_gamma   90.00
#
_symmetry.space_group_name_H-M   'P 1'
#
loop_
_entity.id
_entity.type
_entity.pdbx_description
1 polymer ?
#
loop_
_entity_poly.entity_id
_entity_poly.type
_entity_poly.pdbx_seq_one_letter_code
_entity_poly.pdbx_strand_id
1 'polypeptide(L)'
;MPSHKLTPEQLSALKQNLIDSPSYRVAYKDADFMEAEDLRPVRLQLELLKPEYYLRKNHIESTIVVFGSARILPAEQAQHVLSQATENAARHPEDPQAQQALAKAAKQVHYSRYYEEARRFAHIVSKRFQVNSPCQFVVVTGGGPGIMEAGNRGAFEADALSVGLNITLPHEQEPNPYISPTVCFHFNYFALRKMHFMMRARALVAFPGGFGTLDELFEALTLVQTEKMARMPIVLVGKSFWSRLVDLDFLVEEGMISPQDRDLVSVVETADEVVAILERFYPDCDDCRLPPKGVI
;
A
#
# COMPACT_ATOMS: atom_id res chain seq x y z
N MET A 1 50.22 -37.32 31.25
CA MET A 1 48.74 -37.32 31.09
C MET A 1 48.41 -38.39 30.07
N PRO A 2 47.73 -39.49 30.44
CA PRO A 2 47.46 -40.57 29.50
C PRO A 2 46.51 -40.06 28.40
N SER A 3 46.86 -40.25 27.12
CA SER A 3 45.94 -39.95 26.02
C SER A 3 44.81 -40.96 26.08
N HIS A 4 43.65 -40.57 26.57
CA HIS A 4 42.43 -41.37 26.42
C HIS A 4 42.13 -41.50 24.93
N LYS A 5 42.48 -42.64 24.33
CA LYS A 5 42.08 -42.96 22.96
C LYS A 5 40.57 -43.21 22.98
N LEU A 6 39.83 -42.32 22.32
CA LEU A 6 38.38 -42.46 22.13
C LEU A 6 38.09 -43.69 21.26
N THR A 7 37.04 -44.43 21.58
CA THR A 7 36.55 -45.54 20.76
C THR A 7 35.93 -45.03 19.45
N PRO A 8 35.83 -45.85 18.39
CA PRO A 8 35.14 -45.48 17.16
C PRO A 8 33.70 -44.99 17.38
N GLU A 9 32.97 -45.61 18.31
CA GLU A 9 31.62 -45.20 18.70
C GLU A 9 31.60 -43.81 19.33
N GLN A 10 32.54 -43.52 20.25
CA GLN A 10 32.69 -42.20 20.85
C GLN A 10 33.03 -41.14 19.80
N LEU A 11 33.91 -41.45 18.85
CA LEU A 11 34.23 -40.56 17.73
C LEU A 11 33.03 -40.31 16.81
N SER A 12 32.21 -41.34 16.56
CA SER A 12 30.99 -41.20 15.76
C SER A 12 29.96 -40.30 16.45
N ALA A 13 29.74 -40.49 17.75
CA ALA A 13 28.84 -39.64 18.53
C ALA A 13 29.31 -38.18 18.57
N LEU A 14 30.62 -37.94 18.73
CA LEU A 14 31.18 -36.59 18.66
C LEU A 14 30.99 -35.93 17.29
N LYS A 15 31.19 -36.69 16.20
CA LYS A 15 30.91 -36.18 14.84
C LYS A 15 29.44 -35.85 14.64
N GLN A 16 28.54 -36.70 15.14
CA GLN A 16 27.10 -36.45 15.05
C GLN A 16 26.72 -35.17 15.80
N ASN A 17 27.25 -34.96 17.02
CA ASN A 17 27.05 -33.73 17.78
C ASN A 17 27.53 -32.47 17.02
N LEU A 18 28.65 -32.57 16.28
CA LEU A 18 29.12 -31.45 15.43
C LEU A 18 28.17 -31.19 14.27
N ILE A 19 27.66 -32.23 13.61
CA ILE A 19 26.74 -32.11 12.47
C ILE A 19 25.40 -31.51 12.90
N ASP A 20 24.90 -31.90 14.07
CA ASP A 20 23.63 -31.43 14.62
C ASP A 20 23.74 -30.03 15.26
N SER A 21 24.96 -29.54 15.48
CA SER A 21 25.22 -28.21 16.03
C SER A 21 24.66 -27.11 15.12
N PRO A 22 23.94 -26.10 15.67
CA PRO A 22 23.52 -24.92 14.91
C PRO A 22 24.68 -24.24 14.17
N SER A 23 25.88 -24.19 14.77
CA SER A 23 27.07 -23.57 14.16
C SER A 23 27.62 -24.30 12.93
N TYR A 24 27.20 -25.54 12.67
CA TYR A 24 27.58 -26.29 11.47
C TYR A 24 26.57 -26.11 10.33
N ARG A 25 25.40 -25.52 10.60
CA ARG A 25 24.39 -25.23 9.58
C ARG A 25 24.92 -24.18 8.60
N VAL A 26 24.51 -24.31 7.34
CA VAL A 26 24.84 -23.32 6.31
C VAL A 26 24.05 -22.05 6.60
N ALA A 27 24.73 -20.92 6.84
CA ALA A 27 24.14 -19.67 7.33
C ALA A 27 22.85 -19.22 6.61
N TYR A 28 22.83 -19.19 5.27
CA TYR A 28 21.65 -18.74 4.51
C TYR A 28 20.48 -19.75 4.51
N LYS A 29 20.70 -20.97 5.01
CA LYS A 29 19.66 -22.00 5.19
C LYS A 29 19.22 -22.12 6.65
N ASP A 30 19.87 -21.43 7.58
CA ASP A 30 19.59 -21.49 9.00
C ASP A 30 18.58 -20.41 9.38
N ALA A 31 17.31 -20.79 9.53
CA ALA A 31 16.23 -19.86 9.84
C ALA A 31 16.44 -19.16 11.20
N ASP A 32 16.89 -19.91 12.21
CA ASP A 32 17.15 -19.37 13.55
C ASP A 32 18.20 -18.24 13.51
N PHE A 33 19.28 -18.45 12.75
CA PHE A 33 20.31 -17.43 12.53
C PHE A 33 19.78 -16.25 11.71
N MET A 34 19.00 -16.53 10.65
CA MET A 34 18.38 -15.50 9.82
C MET A 34 17.37 -14.63 10.58
N GLU A 35 16.82 -15.10 11.70
CA GLU A 35 15.92 -14.36 12.60
C GLU A 35 16.63 -13.65 13.76
N ALA A 36 17.91 -13.96 14.01
CA ALA A 36 18.72 -13.34 15.07
C ALA A 36 18.77 -11.80 14.95
N GLU A 37 18.92 -11.10 16.08
CA GLU A 37 18.91 -9.64 16.14
C GLU A 37 20.00 -9.01 15.24
N ASP A 38 21.20 -9.58 15.26
CA ASP A 38 22.36 -9.14 14.47
C ASP A 38 22.11 -9.21 12.95
N LEU A 39 21.16 -10.04 12.50
CA LEU A 39 20.82 -10.24 11.09
C LEU A 39 19.69 -9.33 10.62
N ARG A 40 19.19 -8.44 11.49
CA ARG A 40 18.21 -7.41 11.11
C ARG A 40 18.63 -6.58 9.89
N PRO A 41 19.89 -6.12 9.73
CA PRO A 41 20.31 -5.39 8.53
C PRO A 41 20.18 -6.22 7.25
N VAL A 42 20.46 -7.53 7.32
CA VAL A 42 20.30 -8.45 6.18
C VAL A 42 18.82 -8.65 5.86
N ARG A 43 17.95 -8.82 6.87
CA ARG A 43 16.49 -8.90 6.66
C ARG A 43 15.92 -7.63 6.04
N LEU A 44 16.37 -6.46 6.49
CA LEU A 44 16.02 -5.18 5.86
C LEU A 44 16.45 -5.13 4.38
N GLN A 45 17.67 -5.58 4.08
CA GLN A 45 18.14 -5.67 2.70
C GLN A 45 17.29 -6.63 1.85
N LEU A 46 16.86 -7.76 2.40
CA LEU A 46 15.98 -8.70 1.70
C LEU A 46 14.59 -8.11 1.42
N GLU A 47 14.00 -7.39 2.37
CA GLU A 47 12.72 -6.69 2.17
C GLU A 47 12.83 -5.50 1.21
N LEU A 48 14.03 -4.91 1.04
CA LEU A 48 14.28 -3.95 -0.02
C LEU A 48 14.40 -4.65 -1.40
N LEU A 49 15.17 -5.73 -1.49
CA LEU A 49 15.55 -6.35 -2.77
C LEU A 49 14.47 -7.25 -3.37
N LYS A 50 13.70 -7.98 -2.55
CA LYS A 50 12.72 -8.96 -3.04
C LYS A 50 11.61 -8.29 -3.87
N PRO A 51 10.94 -7.21 -3.42
CA PRO A 51 9.95 -6.52 -4.23
C PRO A 51 10.54 -6.00 -5.54
N GLU A 52 11.70 -5.33 -5.48
CA GLU A 52 12.39 -4.80 -6.66
C GLU A 52 12.80 -5.88 -7.68
N TYR A 53 13.13 -7.08 -7.21
CA TYR A 53 13.41 -8.23 -8.08
C TYR A 53 12.16 -8.65 -8.86
N TYR A 54 11.02 -8.81 -8.18
CA TYR A 54 9.78 -9.25 -8.82
C TYR A 54 9.13 -8.14 -9.66
N LEU A 55 9.18 -6.88 -9.24
CA LEU A 55 8.68 -5.76 -10.03
C LEU A 55 9.42 -5.65 -11.37
N ARG A 56 10.76 -5.74 -11.36
CA ARG A 56 11.57 -5.79 -12.60
C ARG A 56 11.26 -7.02 -13.46
N LYS A 57 11.07 -8.19 -12.84
CA LYS A 57 10.71 -9.42 -13.56
C LYS A 57 9.37 -9.32 -14.29
N ASN A 58 8.44 -8.52 -13.76
CA ASN A 58 7.15 -8.23 -14.38
C ASN A 58 7.20 -6.96 -15.26
N HIS A 59 8.38 -6.40 -15.54
CA HIS A 59 8.56 -5.19 -16.35
C HIS A 59 7.78 -3.97 -15.84
N ILE A 60 7.60 -3.85 -14.52
CA ILE A 60 6.92 -2.72 -13.89
C ILE A 60 7.94 -1.61 -13.66
N GLU A 61 7.84 -0.52 -14.42
CA GLU A 61 8.76 0.62 -14.33
C GLU A 61 8.24 1.71 -13.40
N SER A 62 6.92 1.92 -13.36
CA SER A 62 6.28 2.93 -12.53
C SER A 62 4.95 2.48 -11.95
N THR A 63 4.56 3.10 -10.85
CA THR A 63 3.33 2.80 -10.13
C THR A 63 2.47 4.05 -9.90
N ILE A 64 1.17 3.83 -9.74
CA ILE A 64 0.25 4.81 -9.13
C ILE A 64 -0.15 4.27 -7.78
N VAL A 65 0.14 5.03 -6.73
CA VAL A 65 -0.19 4.65 -5.37
C VAL A 65 -1.63 5.03 -5.07
N VAL A 66 -2.43 4.06 -4.65
CA VAL A 66 -3.83 4.27 -4.24
C VAL A 66 -3.99 3.98 -2.76
N PHE A 67 -4.34 5.02 -2.01
CA PHE A 67 -4.57 4.94 -0.56
C PHE A 67 -5.98 5.33 -0.16
N GLY A 68 -6.43 4.78 0.95
CA GLY A 68 -7.70 5.13 1.58
C GLY A 68 -8.07 4.15 2.67
N SER A 69 -9.25 4.34 3.24
CA SER A 69 -9.72 3.54 4.36
C SER A 69 -9.90 2.06 4.00
N ALA A 70 -9.38 1.18 4.87
CA ALA A 70 -9.65 -0.26 4.83
C ALA A 70 -11.09 -0.62 5.26
N ARG A 71 -11.88 0.38 5.70
CA ARG A 71 -13.21 0.19 6.30
C ARG A 71 -14.37 0.67 5.43
N ILE A 72 -14.10 1.18 4.23
CA ILE A 72 -15.14 1.59 3.28
C ILE A 72 -15.60 0.35 2.53
N LEU A 73 -16.91 0.08 2.52
CA LEU A 73 -17.47 -1.10 1.88
C LEU A 73 -17.83 -0.85 0.40
N PRO A 74 -17.83 -1.88 -0.46
CA PRO A 74 -18.47 -1.82 -1.77
C PRO A 74 -19.94 -1.45 -1.66
N ALA A 75 -20.51 -0.85 -2.71
CA ALA A 75 -21.88 -0.33 -2.67
C ALA A 75 -22.93 -1.37 -2.27
N GLU A 76 -22.86 -2.58 -2.83
CA GLU A 76 -23.78 -3.67 -2.54
C GLU A 76 -23.71 -4.12 -1.06
N GLN A 77 -22.49 -4.29 -0.53
CA GLN A 77 -22.30 -4.68 0.86
C GLN A 77 -22.74 -3.57 1.83
N ALA A 78 -22.44 -2.31 1.53
CA ALA A 78 -22.90 -1.18 2.31
C ALA A 78 -24.44 -1.11 2.37
N GLN A 79 -25.10 -1.36 1.24
CA GLN A 79 -26.56 -1.40 1.17
C GLN A 79 -27.14 -2.56 1.99
N HIS A 80 -26.54 -3.74 1.91
CA HIS A 80 -26.96 -4.90 2.70
C HIS A 80 -26.83 -4.63 4.21
N VAL A 81 -25.70 -4.05 4.64
CA VAL A 81 -25.49 -3.65 6.05
C VAL A 81 -26.53 -2.61 6.49
N LEU A 82 -26.88 -1.65 5.63
CA LEU A 82 -27.93 -0.67 5.92
C LEU A 82 -29.31 -1.33 6.08
N SER A 83 -29.68 -2.26 5.20
CA SER A 83 -30.94 -2.99 5.30
C SER A 83 -31.04 -3.74 6.63
N GLN A 84 -29.99 -4.49 7.00
CA GLN A 84 -29.94 -5.22 8.27
C GLN A 84 -30.02 -4.30 9.49
N ALA A 85 -29.29 -3.17 9.46
CA ALA A 85 -29.31 -2.20 10.55
C ALA A 85 -30.67 -1.51 10.69
N THR A 86 -31.35 -1.26 9.57
CA THR A 86 -32.70 -0.66 9.54
C THR A 86 -33.72 -1.61 10.17
N GLU A 87 -33.69 -2.89 9.80
CA GLU A 87 -34.56 -3.91 10.41
C GLU A 87 -34.31 -4.05 11.91
N ASN A 88 -33.04 -4.05 12.33
CA ASN A 88 -32.71 -4.17 13.75
C ASN A 88 -33.18 -2.95 14.56
N ALA A 89 -32.96 -1.74 14.04
CA ALA A 89 -33.43 -0.51 14.67
C ALA A 89 -34.96 -0.41 14.71
N ALA A 90 -35.66 -0.95 13.72
CA ALA A 90 -37.13 -1.04 13.74
C ALA A 90 -37.65 -2.02 14.81
N ARG A 91 -36.93 -3.12 15.06
CA ARG A 91 -37.26 -4.08 16.13
C ARG A 91 -36.91 -3.56 17.53
N HIS A 92 -35.88 -2.72 17.64
CA HIS A 92 -35.36 -2.19 18.91
C HIS A 92 -35.22 -0.65 18.85
N PRO A 93 -36.33 0.12 18.76
CA PRO A 93 -36.28 1.56 18.52
C PRO A 93 -35.63 2.35 19.65
N GLU A 94 -35.76 1.88 20.90
CA GLU A 94 -35.17 2.52 22.08
C GLU A 94 -33.73 2.09 22.38
N ASP A 95 -33.16 1.13 21.63
CA ASP A 95 -31.78 0.67 21.82
C ASP A 95 -30.78 1.66 21.18
N PRO A 96 -29.95 2.35 21.99
CA PRO A 96 -28.95 3.28 21.47
C PRO A 96 -27.93 2.61 20.55
N GLN A 97 -27.60 1.33 20.77
CA GLN A 97 -26.65 0.60 19.93
C GLN A 97 -27.23 0.34 18.54
N ALA A 98 -28.50 -0.04 18.46
CA ALA A 98 -29.21 -0.22 17.19
C ALA A 98 -29.28 1.09 16.39
N GLN A 99 -29.59 2.21 17.05
CA GLN A 99 -29.61 3.53 16.40
C GLN A 99 -28.22 3.97 15.92
N GLN A 100 -27.19 3.74 16.73
CA GLN A 100 -25.81 4.03 16.35
C GLN A 100 -25.36 3.17 15.16
N ALA A 101 -25.72 1.88 15.14
CA ALA A 101 -25.43 0.98 14.03
C ALA A 101 -26.11 1.43 12.73
N LEU A 102 -27.38 1.86 12.81
CA LEU A 102 -28.12 2.43 11.67
C LEU A 102 -27.44 3.70 11.13
N ALA A 103 -27.08 4.64 12.01
CA ALA A 103 -26.38 5.86 11.61
C ALA A 103 -25.01 5.57 10.97
N LYS A 104 -24.28 4.57 11.47
CA LYS A 104 -23.01 4.11 10.90
C LYS A 104 -23.22 3.46 9.53
N ALA A 105 -24.25 2.63 9.37
CA ALA A 105 -24.57 1.98 8.11
C ALA A 105 -24.99 2.99 7.02
N ALA A 106 -25.77 4.01 7.38
CA ALA A 106 -26.14 5.09 6.46
C ALA A 106 -24.89 5.85 5.98
N LYS A 107 -23.93 6.12 6.89
CA LYS A 107 -22.62 6.70 6.50
C LYS A 107 -21.84 5.77 5.57
N GLN A 108 -21.87 4.45 5.79
CA GLN A 108 -21.18 3.51 4.91
C GLN A 108 -21.72 3.55 3.48
N VAL A 109 -23.03 3.69 3.29
CA VAL A 109 -23.62 3.88 1.94
C VAL A 109 -23.15 5.20 1.31
N HIS A 110 -23.01 6.27 2.10
CA HIS A 110 -22.42 7.50 1.57
C HIS A 110 -20.96 7.32 1.14
N TYR A 111 -20.15 6.62 1.95
CA TYR A 111 -18.73 6.41 1.64
C TYR A 111 -18.47 5.35 0.56
N SER A 112 -19.39 4.43 0.30
CA SER A 112 -19.20 3.38 -0.71
C SER A 112 -19.02 3.94 -2.12
N ARG A 113 -19.51 5.17 -2.38
CA ARG A 113 -19.20 5.88 -3.63
C ARG A 113 -17.70 6.00 -3.89
N TYR A 114 -16.88 6.17 -2.84
CA TYR A 114 -15.44 6.27 -2.98
C TYR A 114 -14.77 4.92 -3.28
N TYR A 115 -15.38 3.81 -2.85
CA TYR A 115 -14.97 2.49 -3.31
C TYR A 115 -15.16 2.38 -4.82
N GLU A 116 -16.35 2.74 -5.33
CA GLU A 116 -16.63 2.67 -6.76
C GLU A 116 -15.75 3.64 -7.58
N GLU A 117 -15.51 4.86 -7.09
CA GLU A 117 -14.59 5.79 -7.75
C GLU A 117 -13.13 5.28 -7.75
N ALA A 118 -12.65 4.66 -6.65
CA ALA A 118 -11.32 4.06 -6.61
C ALA A 118 -11.18 2.89 -7.58
N ARG A 119 -12.18 2.02 -7.65
CA ARG A 119 -12.26 0.91 -8.59
C ARG A 119 -12.30 1.40 -10.04
N ARG A 120 -13.15 2.39 -10.32
CA ARG A 120 -13.28 2.99 -11.65
C ARG A 120 -12.00 3.68 -12.09
N PHE A 121 -11.38 4.46 -11.20
CA PHE A 121 -10.09 5.10 -11.46
C PHE A 121 -9.02 4.07 -11.84
N ALA A 122 -8.85 3.04 -11.00
CA ALA A 122 -7.87 1.98 -11.23
C ALA A 122 -8.11 1.23 -12.55
N HIS A 123 -9.36 0.97 -12.90
CA HIS A 123 -9.73 0.39 -14.20
C HIS A 123 -9.32 1.26 -15.38
N ILE A 124 -9.62 2.56 -15.33
CA ILE A 124 -9.30 3.51 -16.42
C ILE A 124 -7.78 3.60 -16.63
N VAL A 125 -7.01 3.83 -15.57
CA VAL A 125 -5.55 3.98 -15.69
C VAL A 125 -4.88 2.68 -16.12
N SER A 126 -5.38 1.54 -15.64
CA SER A 126 -4.82 0.24 -16.01
C SER A 126 -5.07 -0.09 -17.48
N LYS A 127 -6.30 0.12 -17.99
CA LYS A 127 -6.61 -0.05 -19.42
C LYS A 127 -5.80 0.89 -20.32
N ARG A 128 -5.44 2.08 -19.83
CA ARG A 128 -4.74 3.08 -20.62
C ARG A 128 -3.23 2.85 -20.66
N PHE A 129 -2.62 2.58 -19.52
CA PHE A 129 -1.16 2.63 -19.37
C PHE A 129 -0.48 1.25 -19.32
N GLN A 130 -1.24 0.17 -19.13
CA GLN A 130 -0.70 -1.20 -19.10
C GLN A 130 -1.01 -1.98 -20.39
N VAL A 131 -1.04 -1.30 -21.55
CA VAL A 131 -1.34 -1.92 -22.85
C VAL A 131 -0.09 -2.59 -23.46
N ASN A 132 1.09 -2.00 -23.26
CA ASN A 132 2.36 -2.45 -23.81
C ASN A 132 3.42 -2.64 -22.71
N SER A 133 4.46 -3.41 -23.02
CA SER A 133 5.67 -3.49 -22.18
C SER A 133 6.63 -2.34 -22.54
N PRO A 134 7.28 -1.67 -21.56
CA PRO A 134 7.18 -1.90 -20.12
C PRO A 134 5.86 -1.40 -19.51
N CYS A 135 5.39 -2.08 -18.45
CA CYS A 135 4.19 -1.67 -17.73
C CYS A 135 4.46 -0.39 -16.93
N GLN A 136 3.69 0.64 -17.22
CA GLN A 136 3.77 1.93 -16.52
C GLN A 136 2.46 2.22 -15.79
N PHE A 137 2.55 3.06 -14.77
CA PHE A 137 1.41 3.51 -13.97
C PHE A 137 0.61 2.34 -13.36
N VAL A 138 1.31 1.27 -12.98
CA VAL A 138 0.71 0.07 -12.39
C VAL A 138 0.12 0.41 -11.03
N VAL A 139 -1.13 0.05 -10.80
CA VAL A 139 -1.79 0.33 -9.52
C VAL A 139 -1.08 -0.43 -8.40
N VAL A 140 -0.68 0.29 -7.35
CA VAL A 140 -0.12 -0.28 -6.13
C VAL A 140 -0.92 0.17 -4.91
N THR A 141 -1.25 -0.78 -4.03
CA THR A 141 -2.01 -0.52 -2.80
C THR A 141 -1.37 -1.24 -1.62
N GLY A 142 -1.89 -1.00 -0.42
CA GLY A 142 -1.52 -1.76 0.78
C GLY A 142 -2.08 -3.17 0.84
N GLY A 143 -2.80 -3.63 -0.18
CA GLY A 143 -3.29 -5.00 -0.37
C GLY A 143 -4.43 -5.44 0.56
N GLY A 144 -4.98 -4.53 1.36
CA GLY A 144 -6.09 -4.80 2.27
C GLY A 144 -7.49 -4.67 1.67
N PRO A 145 -8.53 -4.74 2.52
CA PRO A 145 -9.90 -4.47 2.14
C PRO A 145 -10.15 -2.98 1.86
N GLY A 146 -11.39 -2.64 1.48
CA GLY A 146 -11.84 -1.26 1.29
C GLY A 146 -11.23 -0.58 0.08
N ILE A 147 -10.74 0.66 0.21
CA ILE A 147 -10.19 1.40 -0.94
C ILE A 147 -9.00 0.68 -1.58
N MET A 148 -8.17 0.00 -0.79
CA MET A 148 -7.05 -0.79 -1.30
C MET A 148 -7.57 -1.91 -2.22
N GLU A 149 -8.58 -2.64 -1.77
CA GLU A 149 -9.26 -3.66 -2.58
C GLU A 149 -9.90 -3.05 -3.83
N ALA A 150 -10.60 -1.92 -3.70
CA ALA A 150 -11.20 -1.24 -4.84
C ALA A 150 -10.18 -0.93 -5.93
N GLY A 151 -9.04 -0.35 -5.53
CA GLY A 151 -7.92 -0.08 -6.43
C GLY A 151 -7.40 -1.36 -7.10
N ASN A 152 -7.18 -2.42 -6.33
CA ASN A 152 -6.71 -3.67 -6.92
C ASN A 152 -7.73 -4.32 -7.86
N ARG A 153 -9.02 -4.30 -7.47
CA ARG A 153 -10.15 -4.83 -8.23
C ARG A 153 -10.35 -4.11 -9.56
N GLY A 154 -10.24 -2.79 -9.58
CA GLY A 154 -10.34 -2.03 -10.82
C GLY A 154 -9.26 -2.41 -11.83
N ALA A 155 -8.02 -2.58 -11.39
CA ALA A 155 -6.94 -3.07 -12.24
C ALA A 155 -7.16 -4.52 -12.71
N PHE A 156 -7.65 -5.39 -11.82
CA PHE A 156 -7.99 -6.78 -12.15
C PHE A 156 -9.10 -6.88 -13.21
N GLU A 157 -10.15 -6.08 -13.11
CA GLU A 157 -11.26 -6.02 -14.09
C GLU A 157 -10.83 -5.44 -15.45
N ALA A 158 -9.67 -4.80 -15.50
CA ALA A 158 -8.99 -4.37 -16.71
C ALA A 158 -8.02 -5.41 -17.28
N ASP A 159 -7.98 -6.62 -16.73
CA ASP A 159 -7.01 -7.69 -17.06
C ASP A 159 -5.54 -7.23 -16.93
N ALA A 160 -5.26 -6.34 -15.98
CA ALA A 160 -3.95 -5.70 -15.81
C ALA A 160 -3.25 -6.13 -14.51
N LEU A 161 -1.94 -5.82 -14.41
CA LEU A 161 -1.19 -6.07 -13.19
C LEU A 161 -1.62 -5.11 -12.08
N SER A 162 -1.58 -5.62 -10.85
CA SER A 162 -2.05 -4.94 -9.65
C SER A 162 -1.18 -5.35 -8.47
N VAL A 163 -0.44 -4.41 -7.90
CA VAL A 163 0.56 -4.68 -6.85
C VAL A 163 -0.09 -4.53 -5.46
N GLY A 164 0.23 -5.47 -4.58
CA GLY A 164 -0.16 -5.43 -3.17
C GLY A 164 1.05 -5.45 -2.26
N LEU A 165 1.21 -4.40 -1.44
CA LEU A 165 2.23 -4.33 -0.40
C LEU A 165 1.56 -4.56 0.96
N ASN A 166 1.38 -5.81 1.39
CA ASN A 166 0.83 -6.14 2.71
C ASN A 166 1.88 -5.95 3.83
N ILE A 167 1.43 -5.86 5.08
CA ILE A 167 2.28 -5.74 6.27
C ILE A 167 1.82 -6.69 7.36
N THR A 168 2.76 -7.22 8.14
CA THR A 168 2.44 -7.95 9.38
C THR A 168 1.81 -6.99 10.40
N LEU A 169 0.64 -7.34 10.91
CA LEU A 169 -0.10 -6.60 11.95
C LEU A 169 -0.48 -7.55 13.09
N PRO A 170 -0.77 -7.03 14.31
CA PRO A 170 -1.23 -7.86 15.43
C PRO A 170 -2.50 -8.68 15.14
N HIS A 171 -3.34 -8.17 14.24
CA HIS A 171 -4.46 -8.91 13.67
C HIS A 171 -4.20 -9.04 12.18
N GLU A 172 -4.10 -10.28 11.72
CA GLU A 172 -3.69 -10.58 10.36
C GLU A 172 -4.70 -10.01 9.34
N GLN A 173 -4.18 -9.23 8.39
CA GLN A 173 -4.94 -8.74 7.25
C GLN A 173 -4.55 -9.60 6.06
N GLU A 174 -5.46 -10.49 5.64
CA GLU A 174 -5.27 -11.26 4.41
C GLU A 174 -5.19 -10.32 3.20
N PRO A 175 -4.35 -10.65 2.19
CA PRO A 175 -4.34 -9.91 0.93
C PRO A 175 -5.69 -10.05 0.23
N ASN A 176 -6.21 -8.95 -0.33
CA ASN A 176 -7.43 -9.01 -1.11
C ASN A 176 -7.23 -9.84 -2.40
N PRO A 177 -8.28 -10.49 -2.94
CA PRO A 177 -8.15 -11.50 -3.98
C PRO A 177 -7.84 -10.94 -5.38
N TYR A 178 -7.76 -9.61 -5.53
CA TYR A 178 -7.57 -8.95 -6.82
C TYR A 178 -6.12 -8.54 -7.10
N ILE A 179 -5.21 -8.82 -6.16
CA ILE A 179 -3.77 -8.59 -6.34
C ILE A 179 -3.21 -9.66 -7.29
N SER A 180 -2.34 -9.24 -8.22
CA SER A 180 -1.70 -10.18 -9.12
C SER A 180 -0.71 -11.10 -8.37
N PRO A 181 -0.77 -12.44 -8.54
CA PRO A 181 0.03 -13.38 -7.74
C PRO A 181 1.55 -13.16 -7.80
N THR A 182 2.06 -12.61 -8.91
CA THR A 182 3.50 -12.37 -9.11
C THR A 182 4.03 -11.11 -8.43
N VAL A 183 3.15 -10.28 -7.87
CA VAL A 183 3.46 -8.97 -7.24
C VAL A 183 2.66 -8.72 -5.95
N CYS A 184 2.38 -9.80 -5.22
CA CYS A 184 1.86 -9.76 -3.85
C CYS A 184 3.01 -9.89 -2.85
N PHE A 185 3.30 -8.82 -2.12
CA PHE A 185 4.42 -8.75 -1.19
C PHE A 185 3.93 -8.62 0.26
N HIS A 186 4.68 -9.23 1.18
CA HIS A 186 4.40 -9.17 2.61
C HIS A 186 5.65 -8.64 3.32
N PHE A 187 5.49 -7.55 4.05
CA PHE A 187 6.55 -6.85 4.76
C PHE A 187 6.42 -7.08 6.26
N ASN A 188 7.55 -7.08 6.97
CA ASN A 188 7.59 -6.98 8.42
C ASN A 188 7.98 -5.55 8.86
N TYR A 189 8.78 -4.84 8.06
CA TYR A 189 9.25 -3.49 8.41
C TYR A 189 8.44 -2.40 7.69
N PHE A 190 7.68 -1.61 8.46
CA PHE A 190 6.86 -0.49 7.96
C PHE A 190 7.64 0.49 7.10
N ALA A 191 8.87 0.85 7.49
CA ALA A 191 9.69 1.83 6.77
C ALA A 191 10.02 1.35 5.34
N LEU A 192 10.31 0.06 5.15
CA LEU A 192 10.61 -0.46 3.82
C LEU A 192 9.35 -0.55 2.96
N ARG A 193 8.22 -0.95 3.54
CA ARG A 193 6.93 -0.93 2.85
C ARG A 193 6.60 0.47 2.32
N LYS A 194 6.75 1.49 3.18
CA LYS A 194 6.57 2.91 2.84
C LYS A 194 7.50 3.36 1.71
N MET A 195 8.78 3.02 1.84
CA MET A 195 9.77 3.29 0.79
C MET A 195 9.36 2.71 -0.57
N HIS A 196 8.86 1.46 -0.61
CA HIS A 196 8.40 0.82 -1.84
C HIS A 196 7.19 1.48 -2.48
N PHE A 197 6.31 2.11 -1.71
CA PHE A 197 5.25 2.94 -2.30
C PHE A 197 5.84 4.09 -3.10
N MET A 198 6.86 4.78 -2.57
CA MET A 198 7.40 6.00 -3.16
C MET A 198 8.44 5.77 -4.26
N MET A 199 9.26 4.71 -4.16
CA MET A 199 10.40 4.45 -5.06
C MET A 199 10.05 4.45 -6.55
N ARG A 200 8.83 4.03 -6.91
CA ARG A 200 8.34 3.93 -8.30
C ARG A 200 7.11 4.80 -8.57
N ALA A 201 6.66 5.55 -7.57
CA ALA A 201 5.43 6.32 -7.67
C ALA A 201 5.57 7.44 -8.70
N ARG A 202 4.58 7.50 -9.59
CA ARG A 202 4.36 8.62 -10.52
C ARG A 202 3.12 9.43 -10.16
N ALA A 203 2.30 8.93 -9.26
CA ALA A 203 1.22 9.68 -8.65
C ALA A 203 0.82 9.01 -7.34
N LEU A 204 0.22 9.80 -6.46
CA LEU A 204 -0.48 9.34 -5.28
C LEU A 204 -1.93 9.81 -5.37
N VAL A 205 -2.87 8.88 -5.24
CA VAL A 205 -4.31 9.15 -5.19
C VAL A 205 -4.86 8.69 -3.84
N ALA A 206 -5.27 9.64 -3.01
CA ALA A 206 -5.78 9.37 -1.67
C ALA A 206 -7.29 9.61 -1.61
N PHE A 207 -8.03 8.54 -1.33
CA PHE A 207 -9.44 8.56 -0.98
C PHE A 207 -9.62 8.73 0.53
N PRO A 208 -10.85 8.98 1.04
CA PRO A 208 -11.08 9.17 2.46
C PRO A 208 -10.53 8.01 3.30
N GLY A 209 -9.73 8.37 4.30
CA GLY A 209 -8.85 7.45 5.01
C GLY A 209 -8.64 7.80 6.47
N GLY A 210 -7.98 6.90 7.20
CA GLY A 210 -7.60 7.10 8.60
C GLY A 210 -6.13 7.48 8.73
N PHE A 211 -5.54 7.14 9.88
CA PHE A 211 -4.14 7.47 10.18
C PHE A 211 -3.13 6.90 9.20
N GLY A 212 -3.32 5.68 8.68
CA GLY A 212 -2.42 5.13 7.64
C GLY A 212 -2.39 6.05 6.42
N THR A 213 -3.56 6.32 5.83
CA THR A 213 -3.68 7.22 4.67
C THR A 213 -3.09 8.60 4.90
N LEU A 214 -3.23 9.17 6.10
CA LEU A 214 -2.64 10.45 6.45
C LEU A 214 -1.11 10.37 6.56
N ASP A 215 -0.60 9.34 7.22
CA ASP A 215 0.83 9.07 7.36
C ASP A 215 1.50 8.99 5.97
N GLU A 216 0.92 8.22 5.05
CA GLU A 216 1.45 8.09 3.69
C GLU A 216 1.29 9.36 2.85
N LEU A 217 0.17 10.10 3.01
CA LEU A 217 -0.06 11.37 2.33
C LEU A 217 0.98 12.43 2.74
N PHE A 218 1.18 12.62 4.04
CA PHE A 218 2.12 13.62 4.53
C PHE A 218 3.57 13.22 4.29
N GLU A 219 3.88 11.92 4.27
CA GLU A 219 5.19 11.43 3.83
C GLU A 219 5.47 11.82 2.37
N ALA A 220 4.53 11.57 1.45
CA ALA A 220 4.66 11.96 0.05
C ALA A 220 4.80 13.47 -0.14
N LEU A 221 3.98 14.26 0.57
CA LEU A 221 4.08 15.72 0.52
C LEU A 221 5.44 16.22 1.00
N THR A 222 5.94 15.69 2.11
CA THR A 222 7.24 16.06 2.66
C THR A 222 8.38 15.68 1.72
N LEU A 223 8.32 14.48 1.10
CA LEU A 223 9.34 14.03 0.15
C LEU A 223 9.40 14.91 -1.11
N VAL A 224 8.24 15.35 -1.61
CA VAL A 224 8.19 16.27 -2.76
C VAL A 224 8.62 17.69 -2.36
N GLN A 225 8.15 18.19 -1.23
CA GLN A 225 8.50 19.53 -0.72
C GLN A 225 10.01 19.67 -0.48
N THR A 226 10.66 18.62 0.04
CA THR A 226 12.10 18.60 0.33
C THR A 226 12.97 18.19 -0.87
N GLU A 227 12.37 18.03 -2.06
CA GLU A 227 13.03 17.59 -3.30
C GLU A 227 13.77 16.25 -3.19
N LYS A 228 13.44 15.45 -2.16
CA LYS A 228 13.89 14.05 -2.01
C LYS A 228 13.19 13.11 -2.99
N MET A 229 12.08 13.56 -3.56
CA MET A 229 11.37 12.90 -4.64
C MET A 229 11.04 13.92 -5.73
N ALA A 230 11.08 13.47 -6.99
CA ALA A 230 10.61 14.29 -8.11
C ALA A 230 9.14 14.67 -7.93
N ARG A 231 8.76 15.86 -8.41
CA ARG A 231 7.37 16.30 -8.37
C ARG A 231 6.47 15.29 -9.10
N MET A 232 5.36 14.95 -8.47
CA MET A 232 4.33 14.08 -9.04
C MET A 232 2.94 14.58 -8.61
N PRO A 233 1.86 14.22 -9.33
CA PRO A 233 0.51 14.50 -8.89
C PRO A 233 0.19 13.82 -7.56
N ILE A 234 -0.22 14.61 -6.57
CA ILE A 234 -0.82 14.14 -5.31
C ILE A 234 -2.28 14.59 -5.33
N VAL A 235 -3.19 13.63 -5.48
CA VAL A 235 -4.62 13.90 -5.73
C VAL A 235 -5.47 13.36 -4.59
N LEU A 236 -6.27 14.22 -3.99
CA LEU A 236 -7.21 13.89 -2.92
C LEU A 236 -8.63 13.77 -3.49
N VAL A 237 -9.26 12.61 -3.34
CA VAL A 237 -10.63 12.37 -3.79
C VAL A 237 -11.59 12.53 -2.62
N GLY A 238 -12.62 13.35 -2.77
CA GLY A 238 -13.64 13.63 -1.75
C GLY A 238 -13.43 14.99 -1.06
N LYS A 239 -13.75 16.07 -1.77
CA LYS A 239 -13.58 17.47 -1.33
C LYS A 239 -14.18 17.71 0.04
N SER A 240 -15.39 17.22 0.30
CA SER A 240 -16.09 17.42 1.60
C SER A 240 -15.40 16.73 2.79
N PHE A 241 -14.68 15.64 2.54
CA PHE A 241 -13.90 14.96 3.57
C PHE A 241 -12.58 15.70 3.82
N TRP A 242 -11.84 15.98 2.74
CA TRP A 242 -10.50 16.58 2.84
C TRP A 242 -10.52 18.03 3.31
N SER A 243 -11.49 18.85 2.88
CA SER A 243 -11.61 20.25 3.32
C SER A 243 -11.87 20.40 4.82
N ARG A 244 -12.34 19.34 5.48
CA ARG A 244 -12.53 19.31 6.93
C ARG A 244 -11.34 18.77 7.70
N LEU A 245 -10.46 18.03 7.04
CA LEU A 245 -9.40 17.26 7.68
C LEU A 245 -8.03 17.94 7.55
N VAL A 246 -7.75 18.50 6.37
CA VAL A 246 -6.46 19.14 6.07
C VAL A 246 -6.74 20.54 5.52
N ASP A 247 -6.34 21.55 6.28
CA ASP A 247 -6.43 22.94 5.89
C ASP A 247 -5.01 23.46 5.57
N LEU A 248 -4.64 23.40 4.29
CA LEU A 248 -3.33 23.89 3.83
C LEU A 248 -3.24 25.41 3.86
N ASP A 249 -4.37 26.12 3.79
CA ASP A 249 -4.38 27.57 3.86
C ASP A 249 -4.00 28.02 5.27
N PHE A 250 -4.57 27.38 6.29
CA PHE A 250 -4.20 27.57 7.68
C PHE A 250 -2.70 27.30 7.93
N LEU A 251 -2.15 26.22 7.39
CA LEU A 251 -0.70 25.93 7.54
C LEU A 251 0.19 27.02 6.92
N VAL A 252 -0.25 27.64 5.83
CA VAL A 252 0.46 28.77 5.22
C VAL A 252 0.29 30.05 6.05
N GLU A 253 -0.91 30.33 6.56
CA GLU A 253 -1.20 31.48 7.42
C GLU A 253 -0.35 31.47 8.69
N GLU A 254 -0.19 30.29 9.30
CA GLU A 254 0.65 30.09 10.48
C GLU A 254 2.16 29.99 10.15
N GLY A 255 2.55 30.09 8.87
CA GLY A 255 3.94 30.06 8.43
C GLY A 255 4.62 28.68 8.55
N MET A 256 3.84 27.60 8.60
CA MET A 256 4.35 26.22 8.73
C MET A 256 4.78 25.62 7.39
N ILE A 257 4.18 26.08 6.28
CA ILE A 257 4.55 25.71 4.90
C ILE A 257 4.57 26.97 4.00
N SER A 258 5.22 26.88 2.84
CA SER A 258 5.28 27.99 1.89
C SER A 258 3.97 28.12 1.09
N PRO A 259 3.59 29.32 0.60
CA PRO A 259 2.38 29.48 -0.21
C PRO A 259 2.31 28.56 -1.44
N GLN A 260 3.45 28.24 -2.05
CA GLN A 260 3.56 27.35 -3.22
C GLN A 260 3.30 25.88 -2.88
N ASP A 261 3.39 25.49 -1.60
CA ASP A 261 3.13 24.11 -1.18
C ASP A 261 1.65 23.73 -1.32
N ARG A 262 0.76 24.74 -1.41
CA ARG A 262 -0.67 24.55 -1.74
C ARG A 262 -0.85 23.88 -3.10
N ASP A 263 0.07 24.14 -4.05
CA ASP A 263 0.02 23.61 -5.41
C ASP A 263 0.55 22.17 -5.51
N LEU A 264 1.00 21.58 -4.40
CA LEU A 264 1.39 20.17 -4.35
C LEU A 264 0.18 19.24 -4.42
N VAL A 265 -0.99 19.71 -3.99
CA VAL A 265 -2.20 18.90 -3.85
C VAL A 265 -3.29 19.37 -4.79
N SER A 266 -3.97 18.43 -5.44
CA SER A 266 -5.24 18.69 -6.14
C SER A 266 -6.37 17.95 -5.45
N VAL A 267 -7.53 18.60 -5.25
CA VAL A 267 -8.71 17.99 -4.61
C VAL A 267 -9.85 17.86 -5.62
N VAL A 268 -10.34 16.64 -5.83
CA VAL A 268 -11.34 16.28 -6.87
C VAL A 268 -12.46 15.40 -6.29
N GLU A 269 -13.52 15.15 -7.06
CA GLU A 269 -14.61 14.25 -6.66
C GLU A 269 -14.62 12.93 -7.44
N THR A 270 -14.15 12.92 -8.68
CA THR A 270 -14.35 11.78 -9.60
C THR A 270 -13.06 11.20 -10.16
N ALA A 271 -13.10 9.93 -10.54
CA ALA A 271 -12.04 9.23 -11.25
C ALA A 271 -11.59 9.94 -12.52
N ASP A 272 -12.51 10.53 -13.29
CA ASP A 272 -12.19 11.24 -14.54
C ASP A 272 -11.36 12.50 -14.27
N GLU A 273 -11.69 13.24 -13.20
CA GLU A 273 -10.92 14.41 -12.78
C GLU A 273 -9.49 14.01 -12.37
N VAL A 274 -9.33 12.88 -11.66
CA VAL A 274 -8.00 12.34 -11.33
C VAL A 274 -7.23 12.04 -12.61
N VAL A 275 -7.83 11.32 -13.56
CA VAL A 275 -7.19 10.97 -14.84
C VAL A 275 -6.80 12.21 -15.64
N ALA A 276 -7.67 13.22 -15.70
CA ALA A 276 -7.38 14.48 -16.39
C ALA A 276 -6.18 15.23 -15.79
N ILE A 277 -5.98 15.16 -14.46
CA ILE A 277 -4.79 15.70 -13.80
C ILE A 277 -3.54 14.93 -14.22
N LEU A 278 -3.61 13.60 -14.23
CA LEU A 278 -2.49 12.76 -14.65
C LEU A 278 -2.09 13.03 -16.10
N GLU A 279 -3.06 13.11 -17.02
CA GLU A 279 -2.84 13.39 -18.44
C GLU A 279 -2.24 14.78 -18.66
N ARG A 280 -2.69 15.79 -17.89
CA ARG A 280 -2.11 17.14 -17.98
C ARG A 280 -0.68 17.18 -17.48
N PHE A 281 -0.37 16.43 -16.44
CA PHE A 281 0.97 16.38 -15.87
C PHE A 281 1.94 15.54 -16.73
N TYR A 282 1.43 14.49 -17.39
CA TYR A 282 2.18 13.58 -18.26
C TYR A 282 1.59 13.57 -19.69
N PRO A 283 1.79 14.64 -20.49
CA PRO A 283 1.21 14.75 -21.83
C PRO A 283 1.81 13.75 -22.83
N ASP A 284 3.09 13.41 -22.67
CA ASP A 284 3.85 12.53 -23.57
C ASP A 284 4.05 11.13 -22.95
N CYS A 285 2.97 10.50 -22.49
CA CYS A 285 3.02 9.18 -21.85
C CYS A 285 3.56 8.03 -22.74
N ASP A 286 3.90 8.29 -24.00
CA ASP A 286 4.59 7.34 -24.87
C ASP A 286 6.09 7.15 -24.51
N ASP A 287 6.72 8.07 -23.77
CA ASP A 287 8.15 7.98 -23.38
C ASP A 287 8.40 8.32 -21.89
N CYS A 288 7.52 7.83 -21.00
CA CYS A 288 7.58 8.07 -19.55
C CYS A 288 8.72 7.30 -18.83
N ARG A 289 9.95 7.35 -19.36
CA ARG A 289 11.15 6.85 -18.68
C ARG A 289 11.38 7.63 -17.40
N LEU A 290 11.88 6.94 -16.37
CA LEU A 290 12.29 7.54 -15.11
C LEU A 290 13.29 8.68 -15.40
N PRO A 291 13.11 9.91 -14.87
CA PRO A 291 14.23 10.83 -14.81
C PRO A 291 15.36 10.14 -14.05
N PRO A 292 16.63 10.39 -14.41
CA PRO A 292 17.77 9.76 -13.74
C PRO A 292 17.63 9.96 -12.23
N LYS A 293 17.77 8.87 -11.47
CA LYS A 293 17.57 8.81 -10.02
C LYS A 293 18.20 10.04 -9.35
N GLY A 294 17.36 10.96 -8.90
CA GLY A 294 17.75 11.95 -7.89
C GLY A 294 18.16 11.18 -6.64
N VAL A 295 19.25 11.65 -6.01
CA VAL A 295 19.84 11.01 -4.83
C VAL A 295 18.80 11.00 -3.70
N ILE A 296 18.34 9.80 -3.32
CA ILE A 296 17.67 9.55 -2.04
C ILE A 296 18.58 10.11 -0.93
#